data_AF-A0A3L9Y8W8-F1
#
_entry.id   AF-A0A3L9Y8W8-F1
#
_cell.length_a   1.000
_cell.length_b   1.000
_cell.length_c   1.000
_cell.angle_alpha   90.00
_cell.angle_beta   90.00
_cell.angle_gamma   90.00
#
_symmetry.space_group_name_H-M   'P 1'
#
loop_
_entity.id
_entity.type
_entity.pdbx_description
1 polymer ?
#
loop_
_entity_poly.entity_id
_entity_poly.type
_entity_poly.pdbx_seq_one_letter_code
_entity_poly.pdbx_strand_id
1 'polypeptide(L)' 'RPHSSLDGLTPWEYHKRSEEDQTLNRANL' A
#
# COMPACT_ATOMS: atom_id res chain seq x y z
N ARG A 1 -9.77 4.35 -17.00
CA ARG A 1 -10.02 3.05 -16.33
C ARG A 1 -9.89 3.32 -14.85
N PRO A 2 -10.91 3.11 -14.00
CA PRO A 2 -10.72 3.37 -12.58
C PRO A 2 -9.65 2.38 -12.11
N HIS A 3 -8.51 2.90 -11.65
CA HIS A 3 -7.61 2.14 -10.82
C HIS A 3 -8.35 1.93 -9.50
N SER A 4 -9.19 0.90 -9.42
CA SER A 4 -9.75 0.44 -8.15
C SER A 4 -8.63 -0.29 -7.39
N SER A 5 -7.54 0.40 -7.11
CA SER A 5 -6.28 -0.15 -6.59
C SER A 5 -6.32 -0.44 -5.10
N LEU A 6 -7.53 -0.56 -4.53
CA LEU A 6 -7.68 -1.04 -3.17
C LEU A 6 -7.68 -2.56 -3.10
N ASP A 7 -7.72 -3.31 -4.21
CA ASP A 7 -7.77 -4.79 -4.20
C ASP A 7 -8.91 -5.39 -3.33
N GLY A 8 -9.94 -4.60 -3.00
CA GLY A 8 -10.99 -4.98 -2.04
C GLY A 8 -10.70 -4.62 -0.58
N LEU A 9 -9.57 -3.97 -0.30
CA LEU A 9 -9.18 -3.43 1.00
C LEU A 9 -9.97 -2.18 1.36
N THR A 10 -10.16 -1.99 2.67
CA THR A 10 -10.56 -0.70 3.19
C THR A 10 -9.45 0.33 2.98
N PRO A 11 -9.78 1.63 2.89
CA PRO A 11 -8.76 2.68 2.78
C PRO A 11 -7.70 2.63 3.88
N TRP A 12 -8.04 2.17 5.09
CA TRP A 12 -7.11 2.03 6.20
C TRP A 12 -6.10 0.89 5.99
N GLU A 13 -6.58 -0.27 5.52
CA GLU A 13 -5.71 -1.42 5.20
C GLU A 13 -4.78 -1.12 4.03
N TYR A 14 -5.28 -0.40 3.01
CA TYR A 14 -4.43 0.05 1.91
C TYR A 14 -3.33 0.99 2.39
N HIS A 15 -3.67 1.94 3.26
CA HIS A 15 -2.69 2.86 3.83
C HIS A 15 -1.61 2.10 4.61
N LYS A 16 -1.99 1.14 5.46
CA LYS A 16 -1.04 0.30 6.19
C LYS A 16 -0.10 -0.49 5.27
N ARG A 17 -0.65 -1.15 4.25
CA ARG A 17 0.13 -1.90 3.25
C ARG A 17 1.12 -1.01 2.49
N SER A 18 0.69 0.20 2.11
CA SER A 18 1.57 1.16 1.43
C SER A 18 2.73 1.61 2.32
N GLU A 19 2.49 1.86 3.61
CA GLU A 19 3.53 2.29 4.55
C GLU A 19 4.54 1.16 4.84
N GLU A 20 4.06 -0.09 4.96
CA GLU A 20 4.91 -1.28 5.12
C GLU A 20 5.79 -1.51 3.89
N ASP A 21 5.22 -1.45 2.69
CA ASP A 21 5.94 -1.62 1.42
C ASP A 21 7.01 -0.54 1.23
N GLN A 22 6.67 0.73 1.53
CA GLN A 22 7.63 1.82 1.51
C GLN A 22 8.75 1.66 2.55
N THR A 23 8.43 1.17 3.75
CA THR A 23 9.43 0.94 4.79
C THR A 23 10.40 -0.17 4.40
N LEU A 24 9.90 -1.26 3.81
CA LEU A 24 10.74 -2.33 3.25
C LEU A 24 11.61 -1.84 2.10
N ASN A 25 11.07 -0.99 1.22
CA ASN A 25 11.84 -0.40 0.13
C ASN A 25 12.97 0.51 0.64
N ARG A 26 12.71 1.30 1.69
CA ARG A 26 13.72 2.18 2.32
C ARG A 26 14.79 1.42 3.11
N ALA A 27 14.45 0.29 3.73
CA ALA A 27 15.42 -0.53 4.47
C ALA A 27 16.40 -1.29 3.53
N ASN A 28 16.06 -1.40 2.25
CA ASN A 28 16.89 -2.04 1.23
C ASN A 28 17.67 -1.03 0.35
N LEU A 29 17.79 0.23 0.78
CA LEU A 29 18.54 1.29 0.09
C LEU A 29 19.91 1.55 0.74
#